data_AF-A0AAE0NG09-F1
#
_entry.id   AF-A0AAE0NG09-F1
#
_cell.length_a   1.000
_cell.length_b   1.000
_cell.length_c   1.000
_cell.angle_alpha   90.00
_cell.angle_beta   90.00
_cell.angle_gamma   90.00
#
_symmetry.space_group_name_H-M   'P 1'
#
loop_
_entity.id
_entity.type
_entity.pdbx_description
1 polymer ?
#
loop_
_entity_poly.entity_id
_entity_poly.type
_entity_poly.pdbx_seq_one_letter_code
_entity_poly.pdbx_strand_id
1 'polypeptide(L)'
;FHTPENSAFYSIFPYSESSLASDNIRLLRIKRPNLENIKPAVIECDLLDIVSLTSHKGRYIAISYCAGNPLNVEIIIVNGSSFNAFANLGHALRQARHFWVDKFEQYELLLWADQVCINQSRLSERTHQVRLMGEIYASSTQVLISLSTEHDTAGGIEWMQQFSQ
;
A
#
# COMPACT_ATOMS: atom_id res chain seq x y z
N PHE A 1 14.45 6.48 10.30
CA PHE A 1 13.44 6.36 9.24
C PHE A 1 12.35 7.37 9.52
N HIS A 2 12.12 8.29 8.59
CA HIS A 2 11.08 9.32 8.69
C HIS A 2 10.16 9.18 7.48
N THR A 3 8.87 9.09 7.72
CA THR A 3 7.87 9.10 6.66
C THR A 3 7.48 10.54 6.32
N PRO A 4 7.03 10.80 5.09
CA PRO A 4 6.36 12.04 4.71
C PRO A 4 5.29 12.47 5.72
N GLU A 5 5.16 13.78 5.90
CA GLU A 5 4.19 14.37 6.82
C GLU A 5 2.75 14.16 6.33
N ASN A 6 1.88 13.67 7.20
CA ASN A 6 0.47 13.38 6.91
C ASN A 6 -0.46 13.82 8.07
N SER A 7 -0.07 14.86 8.81
CA SER A 7 -0.79 15.37 10.00
C SER A 7 -2.26 15.72 9.71
N ALA A 8 -2.52 16.39 8.59
CA ALA A 8 -3.87 16.72 8.12
C ALA A 8 -4.69 15.45 7.82
N PHE A 9 -4.10 14.47 7.14
CA PHE A 9 -4.76 13.19 6.85
C PHE A 9 -5.16 12.45 8.12
N TYR A 10 -4.24 12.30 9.08
CA TYR A 10 -4.52 11.63 10.36
C TYR A 10 -5.58 12.36 11.21
N SER A 11 -5.73 13.67 11.02
CA SER A 11 -6.75 14.46 11.72
C SER A 11 -8.16 14.23 11.16
N ILE A 12 -8.26 13.93 9.86
CA ILE A 12 -9.53 13.69 9.16
C ILE A 12 -9.93 12.21 9.23
N PHE A 13 -8.95 11.32 9.09
CA PHE A 13 -9.12 9.87 9.15
C PHE A 13 -8.38 9.29 10.36
N PRO A 14 -9.04 9.24 11.53
CA PRO A 14 -8.47 8.57 12.69
C PRO A 14 -8.44 7.07 12.43
N TYR A 15 -7.24 6.51 12.44
CA TYR A 15 -7.03 5.07 12.42
C TYR A 15 -7.71 4.49 13.66
N SER A 16 -8.67 3.58 13.48
CA SER A 16 -9.39 2.97 14.61
C SER A 16 -8.41 2.28 15.57
N GLU A 17 -8.30 2.79 16.80
CA GLU A 17 -7.37 2.26 17.82
C GLU A 17 -7.83 0.93 18.44
N SER A 18 -9.09 0.56 18.23
CA SER A 18 -9.80 -0.49 18.97
C SER A 18 -9.39 -1.93 18.66
N SER A 19 -8.44 -2.20 17.76
CA SER A 19 -8.18 -3.58 17.36
C SER A 19 -6.75 -3.89 16.94
N LEU A 20 -5.79 -3.58 17.81
CA LEU A 20 -4.48 -4.27 17.87
C LEU A 20 -4.64 -5.72 18.39
N ALA A 21 -5.67 -6.46 17.94
CA ALA A 21 -5.61 -7.91 18.05
C ALA A 21 -4.35 -8.38 17.32
N SER A 22 -3.72 -9.44 17.81
CA SER A 22 -2.34 -9.78 17.44
C SER A 22 -2.12 -10.02 15.94
N ASP A 23 -3.16 -10.30 15.16
CA ASP A 23 -3.06 -10.63 13.73
C ASP A 23 -3.82 -9.64 12.82
N ASN A 24 -4.13 -8.44 13.29
CA ASN A 24 -4.96 -7.51 12.53
C ASN A 24 -4.16 -6.56 11.63
N ILE A 25 -4.62 -6.34 10.39
CA ILE A 25 -4.01 -5.44 9.41
C ILE A 25 -5.05 -4.57 8.70
N ARG A 26 -4.59 -3.51 8.03
CA ARG A 26 -5.41 -2.75 7.05
C ARG A 26 -4.95 -3.06 5.64
N LEU A 27 -5.87 -2.95 4.69
CA LEU A 27 -5.61 -3.15 3.26
C LEU A 27 -6.07 -1.94 2.47
N LEU A 28 -5.39 -1.67 1.36
CA LEU A 28 -5.78 -0.68 0.37
C LEU A 28 -6.55 -1.38 -0.73
N ARG A 29 -7.77 -0.93 -0.99
CA ARG A 29 -8.47 -1.23 -2.23
C ARG A 29 -8.13 -0.16 -3.26
N ILE A 30 -7.34 -0.52 -4.26
CA ILE A 30 -6.95 0.42 -5.32
C ILE A 30 -8.11 0.60 -6.30
N LYS A 31 -8.52 1.86 -6.54
CA LYS A 31 -9.54 2.18 -7.52
C LYS A 31 -8.97 2.07 -8.93
N ARG A 32 -9.83 1.66 -9.87
CA ARG A 32 -9.49 1.64 -11.29
C ARG A 32 -9.19 3.05 -11.80
N PRO A 33 -8.31 3.20 -12.80
CA PRO A 33 -8.07 4.51 -13.40
C PRO A 33 -9.35 5.04 -14.03
N ASN A 34 -9.60 6.34 -13.90
CA ASN A 34 -10.65 6.99 -14.66
C ASN A 34 -10.19 7.13 -16.13
N LEU A 35 -10.82 6.37 -17.02
CA LEU A 35 -10.49 6.30 -18.45
C LEU A 35 -10.78 7.60 -19.22
N GLU A 36 -11.49 8.56 -18.61
CA GLU A 36 -11.82 9.84 -19.24
C GLU A 36 -10.68 10.89 -19.14
N ASN A 37 -9.64 10.64 -18.34
CA ASN A 37 -8.53 11.59 -18.14
C ASN A 37 -7.23 11.14 -18.83
N ILE A 38 -6.66 12.04 -19.65
CA ILE A 38 -5.42 11.82 -20.45
C ILE A 38 -4.13 11.96 -19.60
N LYS A 39 -4.22 12.47 -18.36
CA LYS A 39 -3.08 12.56 -17.44
C LYS A 39 -2.82 11.21 -16.76
N PRO A 40 -1.59 10.90 -16.31
CA PRO A 40 -1.39 9.75 -15.44
C PRO A 40 -2.36 9.85 -14.27
N ALA A 41 -3.34 8.96 -14.24
CA ALA A 41 -4.44 9.06 -13.30
C ALA A 41 -3.86 9.00 -11.88
N VAL A 42 -4.21 9.96 -11.03
CA VAL A 42 -3.83 9.95 -9.62
C VAL A 42 -4.22 8.60 -9.01
N ILE A 43 -3.41 8.09 -8.10
CA ILE A 43 -3.78 6.87 -7.36
C ILE A 43 -4.85 7.24 -6.36
N GLU A 44 -6.02 6.63 -6.52
CA GLU A 44 -7.10 6.70 -5.57
C GLU A 44 -7.31 5.31 -4.97
N CYS A 45 -7.48 5.25 -3.66
CA CYS A 45 -7.75 4.01 -2.96
C CYS A 45 -8.65 4.23 -1.75
N ASP A 46 -9.29 3.13 -1.33
CA ASP A 46 -9.98 3.08 -0.06
C ASP A 46 -9.10 2.30 0.93
N LEU A 47 -8.81 2.89 2.09
CA LEU A 47 -8.21 2.19 3.22
C LEU A 47 -9.33 1.44 3.93
N LEU A 48 -9.32 0.12 3.79
CA LEU A 48 -10.30 -0.75 4.41
C LEU A 48 -10.03 -0.85 5.92
N ASP A 49 -11.12 -0.97 6.69
CA ASP A 49 -11.07 -1.20 8.13
C ASP A 49 -10.33 -2.51 8.47
N ILE A 50 -10.05 -2.67 9.76
CA ILE A 50 -9.16 -3.70 10.27
C ILE A 50 -9.69 -5.11 9.96
N VAL A 51 -8.84 -5.91 9.31
CA VAL A 51 -9.10 -7.30 8.96
C VAL A 51 -8.11 -8.23 9.66
N SER A 52 -8.55 -9.45 10.02
CA SER A 52 -7.66 -10.51 10.50
C SER A 52 -6.83 -11.06 9.34
N LEU A 53 -5.52 -11.12 9.55
CA LEU A 53 -4.51 -11.69 8.65
C LEU A 53 -4.85 -13.15 8.33
N THR A 54 -5.24 -13.92 9.34
CA THR A 54 -5.61 -15.34 9.19
C THR A 54 -6.77 -15.52 8.22
N SER A 55 -7.81 -14.68 8.37
CA SER A 55 -9.02 -14.75 7.52
C SER A 55 -8.81 -14.24 6.09
N HIS A 56 -7.74 -13.44 5.87
CA HIS A 56 -7.41 -12.83 4.59
C HIS A 56 -6.15 -13.42 3.93
N LYS A 57 -5.63 -14.53 4.46
CA LYS A 57 -4.50 -15.25 3.88
C LYS A 57 -4.79 -15.59 2.42
N GLY A 58 -3.87 -15.19 1.53
CA GLY A 58 -3.96 -15.42 0.10
C GLY A 58 -5.02 -14.54 -0.61
N ARG A 59 -5.49 -13.44 0.00
CA ARG A 59 -6.53 -12.56 -0.57
C ARG A 59 -6.07 -11.11 -0.81
N TYR A 60 -4.78 -10.84 -0.65
CA TYR A 60 -4.19 -9.53 -0.91
C TYR A 60 -2.76 -9.68 -1.38
N ILE A 61 -2.21 -8.63 -1.98
CA ILE A 61 -0.81 -8.55 -2.40
C ILE A 61 -0.06 -7.64 -1.42
N ALA A 62 1.15 -8.00 -1.04
CA ALA A 62 2.04 -7.08 -0.33
C ALA A 62 2.93 -6.33 -1.33
N ILE A 63 3.17 -5.04 -1.12
CA ILE A 63 4.10 -4.25 -1.93
C ILE A 63 5.40 -4.04 -1.17
N SER A 64 6.50 -4.45 -1.78
CA SER A 64 7.86 -4.13 -1.39
C SER A 64 8.40 -3.05 -2.32
N TYR A 65 8.88 -1.94 -1.75
CA TYR A 65 9.42 -0.81 -2.47
C TYR A 65 10.54 -0.16 -1.64
N CYS A 66 11.47 0.49 -2.31
CA CYS A 66 12.49 1.29 -1.63
C CYS A 66 11.85 2.59 -1.11
N ALA A 67 11.83 2.77 0.20
CA ALA A 67 11.49 4.08 0.77
C ALA A 67 12.47 5.14 0.25
N GLY A 68 11.93 6.30 -0.12
CA GLY A 68 12.69 7.39 -0.73
C GLY A 68 13.04 8.50 0.26
N ASN A 69 13.42 9.66 -0.28
CA ASN A 69 13.50 10.89 0.48
C ASN A 69 12.08 11.29 0.95
N PRO A 70 11.84 11.52 2.25
CA PRO A 70 10.51 11.92 2.74
C PRO A 70 10.03 13.28 2.25
N LEU A 71 10.92 14.11 1.68
CA LEU A 71 10.56 15.35 0.99
C LEU A 71 10.20 15.12 -0.49
N ASN A 72 10.58 13.97 -1.05
CA ASN A 72 10.18 13.57 -2.40
C ASN A 72 8.91 12.72 -2.31
N VAL A 73 7.77 13.38 -2.48
CA VAL A 73 6.46 12.80 -2.25
C VAL A 73 5.61 12.81 -3.51
N GLU A 74 4.74 11.82 -3.60
CA GLU A 74 3.63 11.82 -4.54
C GLU A 74 2.32 11.86 -3.76
N ILE A 75 1.40 12.71 -4.20
CA ILE A 75 0.07 12.77 -3.59
C ILE A 75 -0.78 11.63 -4.15
N ILE A 76 -1.25 10.77 -3.25
CA ILE A 76 -2.30 9.79 -3.51
C ILE A 76 -3.57 10.19 -2.75
N ILE A 77 -4.73 9.73 -3.19
CA ILE A 77 -6.01 9.99 -2.54
C ILE A 77 -6.44 8.73 -1.79
N VAL A 78 -6.49 8.81 -0.46
CA VAL A 78 -6.90 7.72 0.42
C VAL A 78 -8.22 8.12 1.07
N ASN A 79 -9.29 7.34 0.87
CA ASN A 79 -10.63 7.66 1.36
C ASN A 79 -11.09 9.08 1.00
N GLY A 80 -10.70 9.60 -0.18
CA GLY A 80 -11.03 10.96 -0.63
C GLY A 80 -10.17 12.07 -0.03
N SER A 81 -9.18 11.76 0.82
CA SER A 81 -8.24 12.73 1.37
C SER A 81 -6.83 12.57 0.79
N SER A 82 -6.13 13.69 0.63
CA SER A 82 -4.74 13.70 0.18
C SER A 82 -3.82 13.03 1.21
N PHE A 83 -2.94 12.17 0.72
CA PHE A 83 -1.90 11.51 1.48
C PHE A 83 -0.56 11.66 0.75
N ASN A 84 0.45 12.11 1.47
CA ASN A 84 1.83 12.21 0.98
C ASN A 84 2.47 10.81 1.06
N ALA A 85 2.47 10.10 -0.06
CA ALA A 85 3.22 8.86 -0.22
C ALA A 85 4.67 9.17 -0.60
N PHE A 86 5.62 8.28 -0.30
CA PHE A 86 6.91 8.35 -0.97
C PHE A 86 6.69 8.29 -2.49
N ALA A 87 7.41 9.08 -3.28
CA ALA A 87 7.29 9.03 -4.75
C ALA A 87 7.47 7.60 -5.29
N ASN A 88 8.37 6.83 -4.69
CA ASN A 88 8.59 5.42 -5.02
C ASN A 88 7.38 4.53 -4.72
N LEU A 89 6.62 4.81 -3.65
CA LEU A 89 5.38 4.09 -3.37
C LEU A 89 4.29 4.47 -4.39
N GLY A 90 4.13 5.75 -4.69
CA GLY A 90 3.19 6.21 -5.71
C GLY A 90 3.46 5.56 -7.08
N HIS A 91 4.73 5.50 -7.48
CA HIS A 91 5.18 4.77 -8.66
C HIS A 91 4.84 3.27 -8.61
N ALA A 92 5.17 2.59 -7.51
CA ALA A 92 4.86 1.16 -7.34
C ALA A 92 3.35 0.89 -7.42
N LEU A 93 2.51 1.72 -6.79
CA LEU A 93 1.06 1.63 -6.82
C LEU A 93 0.49 1.81 -8.23
N ARG A 94 1.03 2.77 -9.01
CA ARG A 94 0.60 2.99 -10.41
C ARG A 94 0.89 1.80 -11.29
N GLN A 95 2.09 1.26 -11.22
CA GLN A 95 2.46 0.09 -12.02
C GLN A 95 1.66 -1.15 -11.58
N ALA A 96 1.44 -1.35 -10.27
CA ALA A 96 0.57 -2.40 -9.74
C ALA A 96 -0.85 -2.30 -10.31
N ARG A 97 -1.43 -1.09 -10.29
CA ARG A 97 -2.76 -0.83 -10.85
C ARG A 97 -2.82 -1.12 -12.34
N HIS A 98 -1.83 -0.65 -13.10
CA HIS A 98 -1.80 -0.86 -14.56
C HIS A 98 -1.75 -2.35 -14.91
N PHE A 99 -0.82 -3.09 -14.32
CA PHE A 99 -0.71 -4.54 -14.54
C PHE A 99 -1.99 -5.29 -14.15
N TRP A 100 -2.62 -4.90 -13.03
CA TRP A 100 -3.81 -5.58 -12.53
C TRP A 100 -5.03 -5.34 -13.42
N VAL A 101 -5.25 -4.11 -13.88
CA VAL A 101 -6.38 -3.78 -14.78
C VAL A 101 -6.28 -4.58 -16.07
N ASP A 102 -5.08 -4.74 -16.62
CA ASP A 102 -4.86 -5.46 -17.88
C ASP A 102 -5.09 -6.98 -17.76
N LYS A 103 -4.81 -7.59 -16.60
CA LYS A 103 -4.85 -9.05 -16.42
C LYS A 103 -6.05 -9.58 -15.63
N PHE A 104 -6.60 -8.78 -14.73
CA PHE A 104 -7.58 -9.20 -13.74
C PHE A 104 -8.74 -8.20 -13.65
N GLU A 105 -9.22 -7.72 -14.80
CA GLU A 105 -10.24 -6.68 -14.89
C GLU A 105 -11.46 -6.93 -13.98
N GLN A 106 -11.86 -8.19 -13.77
CA GLN A 106 -13.04 -8.54 -12.97
C GLN A 106 -12.81 -8.55 -11.44
N TYR A 107 -11.57 -8.39 -10.97
CA TYR A 107 -11.22 -8.55 -9.56
C TYR A 107 -10.74 -7.23 -8.92
N GLU A 108 -11.08 -7.03 -7.65
CA GLU A 108 -10.55 -5.92 -6.85
C GLU A 108 -9.06 -6.10 -6.59
N LEU A 109 -8.30 -5.00 -6.63
CA LEU A 109 -6.88 -4.98 -6.26
C LEU A 109 -6.74 -4.60 -4.78
N LEU A 110 -6.53 -5.60 -3.93
CA LEU A 110 -6.23 -5.43 -2.51
C LEU A 110 -4.72 -5.47 -2.28
N LEU A 111 -4.17 -4.37 -1.76
CA LEU A 111 -2.75 -4.20 -1.48
C LEU A 111 -2.48 -3.93 0.00
N TRP A 112 -1.37 -4.44 0.50
CA TRP A 112 -0.77 -3.97 1.74
C TRP A 112 0.49 -3.15 1.41
N ALA A 113 0.54 -1.91 1.88
CA ALA A 113 1.70 -1.03 1.79
C ALA A 113 1.94 -0.36 3.14
N ASP A 114 3.11 -0.59 3.71
CA ASP A 114 3.46 -0.22 5.09
C ASP A 114 3.19 1.26 5.43
N GLN A 115 3.53 2.19 4.52
CA GLN A 115 3.39 3.63 4.76
C GLN A 115 1.93 4.05 4.99
N VAL A 116 0.97 3.38 4.35
CA VAL A 116 -0.46 3.75 4.41
C VAL A 116 -1.23 2.82 5.35
N CYS A 117 -0.98 1.52 5.30
CA CYS A 117 -1.72 0.53 6.10
C CYS A 117 -1.39 0.62 7.60
N ILE A 118 -0.19 1.11 7.94
CA ILE A 118 0.26 1.33 9.32
C ILE A 118 0.09 2.81 9.66
N ASN A 119 -0.47 3.12 10.82
CA ASN A 119 -0.46 4.47 11.35
C ASN A 119 0.97 4.91 11.71
N GLN A 120 1.60 5.68 10.82
CA GLN A 120 2.99 6.13 11.01
C GLN A 120 3.12 7.19 12.12
N SER A 121 2.02 7.83 12.53
CA SER A 121 2.01 8.82 13.62
C SER A 121 2.01 8.18 15.03
N ARG A 122 1.68 6.89 15.14
CA ARG A 122 1.56 6.17 16.42
C ARG A 122 2.66 5.13 16.57
N LEU A 123 3.63 5.41 17.44
CA LEU A 123 4.79 4.53 17.66
C LEU A 123 4.41 3.12 18.11
N SER A 124 3.39 2.98 18.96
CA SER A 124 2.91 1.70 19.46
C SER A 124 2.39 0.81 18.32
N GLU A 125 1.53 1.35 17.46
CA GLU A 125 1.01 0.64 16.29
C GLU A 125 2.13 0.29 15.31
N ARG A 126 3.00 1.26 14.98
CA ARG A 126 4.12 1.02 14.07
C ARG A 126 5.01 -0.12 14.55
N THR A 127 5.36 -0.13 15.84
CA THR A 127 6.20 -1.18 16.43
C THR A 127 5.51 -2.54 16.37
N HIS A 128 4.20 -2.58 16.62
CA HIS A 128 3.41 -3.82 16.54
C HIS A 128 3.34 -4.36 15.11
N GLN A 129 2.94 -3.52 14.15
CA GLN A 129 2.79 -3.92 12.75
C GLN A 129 4.13 -4.32 12.10
N VAL A 130 5.24 -3.66 12.47
CA VAL A 130 6.59 -4.06 12.00
C VAL A 130 6.95 -5.47 12.44
N ARG A 131 6.53 -5.90 13.64
CA ARG A 131 6.73 -7.28 14.11
C ARG A 131 5.91 -8.30 13.30
N LEU A 132 4.77 -7.89 12.77
CA LEU A 132 3.90 -8.72 11.93
C LEU A 132 4.34 -8.78 10.47
N MET A 133 5.23 -7.88 10.01
CA MET A 133 5.58 -7.79 8.59
C MET A 133 5.96 -9.13 7.98
N GLY A 134 6.75 -9.95 8.67
CA GLY A 134 7.10 -11.29 8.17
C GLY A 134 5.87 -12.14 7.84
N GLU A 135 4.88 -12.17 8.73
CA GLU A 135 3.62 -12.89 8.54
C GLU A 135 2.72 -12.24 7.50
N ILE A 136 2.71 -10.91 7.43
CA ILE A 136 1.95 -10.14 6.43
C ILE A 136 2.47 -10.42 5.02
N TYR A 137 3.79 -10.40 4.84
CA TYR A 137 4.35 -10.83 3.57
C TYR A 137 3.99 -12.29 3.34
N ALA A 138 4.28 -13.21 4.28
CA ALA A 138 4.06 -14.67 4.15
C ALA A 138 2.60 -15.10 3.90
N SER A 139 1.64 -14.26 4.27
CA SER A 139 0.21 -14.53 4.10
C SER A 139 -0.39 -13.85 2.88
N SER A 140 0.37 -13.02 2.17
CA SER A 140 -0.07 -12.42 0.91
C SER A 140 -0.16 -13.49 -0.19
N THR A 141 -1.00 -13.26 -1.21
CA THR A 141 -1.04 -14.12 -2.40
C THR A 141 0.27 -14.05 -3.16
N GLN A 142 0.82 -12.84 -3.28
CA GLN A 142 2.05 -12.53 -3.98
C GLN A 142 2.67 -11.26 -3.38
N VAL A 143 3.97 -11.13 -3.53
CA VAL A 143 4.69 -9.90 -3.22
C VAL A 143 5.07 -9.20 -4.52
N LEU A 144 4.61 -7.96 -4.68
CA LEU A 144 5.05 -7.08 -5.74
C LEU A 144 6.33 -6.38 -5.28
N ILE A 145 7.40 -6.47 -6.07
CA ILE A 145 8.67 -5.83 -5.79
C ILE A 145 8.89 -4.73 -6.82
N SER A 146 8.90 -3.48 -6.36
CA SER A 146 9.24 -2.32 -7.18
C SER A 146 10.74 -2.06 -7.11
N LEU A 147 11.45 -2.40 -8.17
CA LEU A 147 12.90 -2.19 -8.29
C LEU A 147 13.27 -0.82 -8.86
N SER A 148 12.30 -0.12 -9.46
CA SER A 148 12.49 1.23 -9.99
C SER A 148 12.02 2.33 -9.04
N THR A 149 12.63 3.49 -9.24
CA THR A 149 12.15 4.77 -8.73
C THR A 149 11.64 5.61 -9.90
N GLU A 150 10.93 6.70 -9.66
CA GLU A 150 10.47 7.60 -10.73
C GLU A 150 11.63 8.12 -11.61
N HIS A 151 12.84 8.21 -11.06
CA HIS A 151 14.03 8.69 -11.77
C HIS A 151 14.89 7.57 -12.36
N ASP A 152 14.62 6.31 -12.02
CA ASP A 152 15.36 5.15 -12.48
C ASP A 152 14.43 4.20 -13.22
N THR A 153 14.30 4.42 -14.53
CA THR A 153 13.48 3.59 -15.42
C THR A 153 14.15 2.27 -15.81
N ALA A 154 15.37 1.98 -15.34
CA ALA A 154 16.06 0.74 -15.68
C ALA A 154 15.48 -0.49 -14.96
N GLY A 155 14.67 -0.29 -13.91
CA GLY A 155 14.01 -1.37 -13.15
C GLY A 155 12.54 -1.57 -13.54
N GLY A 156 12.12 -2.82 -13.75
CA GLY A 156 10.70 -3.20 -13.85
C GLY A 156 10.08 -3.51 -12.48
N ILE A 157 8.80 -3.87 -12.49
CA ILE A 157 8.18 -4.59 -11.37
C ILE A 157 8.37 -6.08 -11.55
N GLU A 158 8.77 -6.74 -10.47
CA GLU A 158 8.80 -8.19 -10.39
C GLU A 158 7.71 -8.70 -9.44
N TRP A 159 7.04 -9.77 -9.84
CA TRP A 159 6.08 -10.48 -9.01
C TRP A 159 6.75 -11.70 -8.42
N MET A 160 6.93 -11.70 -7.11
CA MET A 160 7.45 -12.86 -6.40
C MET A 160 6.27 -13.65 -5.83
N GLN A 161 6.01 -14.82 -6.41
CA GLN A 161 5.12 -15.78 -5.79
C GLN A 161 5.80 -16.33 -4.53
N GLN A 162 5.09 -16.30 -3.41
CA GLN A 162 5.56 -17.02 -2.26
C GLN A 162 5.30 -18.50 -2.47
N PHE A 163 6.37 -19.26 -2.66
CA PHE A 163 6.33 -20.71 -2.55
C PHE A 163 6.05 -21.04 -1.07
N SER A 164 4.78 -21.14 -0.70
CA SER A 164 4.42 -21.84 0.52
C SER A 164 4.77 -23.32 0.33
N GLN A 165 5.83 -23.78 1.01
CA GLN A 165 6.07 -25.20 1.27
C GLN A 165 4.99 -25.75 2.21
#